data_AF-A0A3M1XQ81-F1
#
_entry.id   AF-A0A3M1XQ81-F1
#
_cell.length_a   1.000
_cell.length_b   1.000
_cell.length_c   1.000
_cell.angle_alpha   90.00
_cell.angle_beta   90.00
_cell.angle_gamma   90.00
#
_symmetry.space_group_name_H-M   'P 1'
#
loop_
_entity.id
_entity.type
_entity.pdbx_description
1 polymer ?
#
loop_
_entity_poly.entity_id
_entity_poly.type
_entity_poly.pdbx_seq_one_letter_code
_entity_poly.pdbx_strand_id
1 'polypeptide(L)'
;YVAQLSEAAEQLREASQLVDRLNALLPKGNSAEVDSLRQQGKLMQDSVKVLMNIMFADEDGKQGITDNPDVLSDQLNGLYNYLSYSPEAPNANQMLAMQQFIAKVKPFIARINRFFAEDWQAYRELAEATEWSPFEDVKPIGVDE
;
A
#
# COMPACT_ATOMS: atom_id res chain seq x y z
N TYR A 1 -0.41 -15.78 -9.20
CA TYR A 1 -0.09 -15.10 -7.93
C TYR A 1 0.98 -14.03 -8.08
N VAL A 2 2.01 -14.21 -8.91
CA VAL A 2 3.00 -13.14 -9.18
C VAL A 2 2.35 -11.87 -9.72
N ALA A 3 1.52 -11.98 -10.77
CA ALA A 3 0.80 -10.83 -11.32
C ALA A 3 -0.10 -10.12 -10.28
N GLN A 4 -0.82 -10.89 -9.45
CA GLN A 4 -1.66 -10.33 -8.40
C GLN A 4 -0.85 -9.62 -7.30
N LEU A 5 0.34 -10.12 -6.96
CA LEU A 5 1.23 -9.45 -6.01
C LEU A 5 1.80 -8.16 -6.64
N SER A 6 2.16 -8.16 -7.91
CA SER A 6 2.60 -6.94 -8.61
C SER A 6 1.50 -5.89 -8.67
N GLU A 7 0.27 -6.30 -8.98
CA GLU A 7 -0.90 -5.41 -9.00
C GLU A 7 -1.18 -4.83 -7.60
N ALA A 8 -1.14 -5.66 -6.56
CA ALA A 8 -1.29 -5.21 -5.18
C ALA A 8 -0.21 -4.21 -4.76
N ALA A 9 1.06 -4.44 -5.13
CA ALA A 9 2.15 -3.50 -4.85
C ALA A 9 1.89 -2.14 -5.48
N GLU A 10 1.40 -2.13 -6.73
CA GLU A 10 1.12 -0.89 -7.44
C GLU A 10 -0.04 -0.13 -6.80
N GLN A 11 -1.14 -0.82 -6.49
CA GLN A 11 -2.28 -0.20 -5.81
C GLN A 11 -1.89 0.41 -4.46
N LEU A 12 -1.07 -0.28 -3.67
CA LEU A 12 -0.55 0.23 -2.40
C LEU A 12 0.34 1.47 -2.60
N ARG A 13 1.19 1.47 -3.62
CA ARG A 13 2.05 2.62 -3.97
C ARG A 13 1.21 3.82 -4.40
N GLU A 14 0.23 3.63 -5.27
CA GLU A 14 -0.67 4.69 -5.72
C GLU A 14 -1.45 5.31 -4.54
N ALA A 15 -1.95 4.46 -3.63
CA ALA A 15 -2.65 4.88 -2.42
C ALA A 15 -1.75 5.74 -1.52
N SER A 16 -0.53 5.28 -1.24
CA SER A 16 0.47 6.05 -0.47
C SER A 16 0.77 7.41 -1.13
N GLN A 17 1.04 7.43 -2.43
CA GLN A 17 1.32 8.69 -3.12
C GLN A 17 0.12 9.65 -3.10
N LEU A 18 -1.11 9.14 -3.18
CA LEU A 18 -2.31 9.96 -3.09
C LEU A 18 -2.45 10.58 -1.71
N VAL A 19 -2.25 9.79 -0.64
CA VAL A 19 -2.29 10.28 0.74
C VAL A 19 -1.25 11.38 0.97
N ASP A 20 -0.03 11.22 0.46
CA ASP A 20 1.01 12.25 0.56
C ASP A 20 0.62 13.54 -0.16
N ARG A 21 0.07 13.43 -1.38
CA ARG A 21 -0.43 14.61 -2.11
C ARG A 21 -1.56 15.30 -1.36
N LEU A 22 -2.54 14.56 -0.85
CA LEU A 22 -3.64 15.11 -0.06
C LEU A 22 -3.11 15.81 1.20
N ASN A 23 -2.19 15.16 1.92
CA ASN A 23 -1.56 15.73 3.11
C ASN A 23 -0.74 17.01 2.83
N ALA A 24 -0.13 17.11 1.65
CA ALA A 24 0.61 18.30 1.22
C ALA A 24 -0.30 19.47 0.83
N LEU A 25 -1.51 19.18 0.34
CA LEU A 25 -2.52 20.18 -0.05
C LEU A 25 -3.33 20.70 1.14
N LEU A 26 -3.25 20.06 2.30
CA LEU A 26 -3.93 20.50 3.52
C LEU A 26 -3.57 21.95 3.86
N PRO A 27 -4.55 22.81 4.18
CA PRO A 27 -4.24 24.12 4.71
C PRO A 27 -3.40 23.96 5.98
N LYS A 28 -2.41 24.84 6.14
CA LYS A 28 -1.61 24.96 7.35
C LYS A 28 -2.44 25.67 8.42
N GLY A 29 -3.43 24.97 8.96
CA GLY A 29 -4.35 25.42 9.99
C GLY A 29 -4.94 24.25 10.76
N ASN A 30 -5.59 24.56 11.88
CA ASN A 30 -6.07 23.59 12.88
C ASN A 30 -7.60 23.54 12.92
N SER A 31 -8.27 23.37 11.77
CA SER A 31 -9.66 22.94 11.83
C SER A 31 -9.66 21.49 12.30
N ALA A 32 -10.64 21.11 13.13
CA ALA A 32 -10.71 19.74 13.66
C ALA A 32 -10.80 18.70 12.53
N GLU A 33 -11.45 19.08 11.42
CA GLU A 33 -11.60 18.29 10.20
C GLU A 33 -10.25 18.10 9.48
N VAL A 34 -9.47 19.17 9.32
CA VAL A 34 -8.14 19.13 8.71
C VAL A 34 -7.17 18.29 9.54
N ASP A 35 -7.21 18.45 10.87
CA ASP A 35 -6.37 17.66 11.77
C ASP A 35 -6.76 16.18 11.75
N SER A 36 -8.07 15.89 11.71
CA SER A 36 -8.59 14.54 11.57
C SER A 36 -8.13 13.88 10.26
N LEU A 37 -8.29 14.55 9.11
CA LEU A 37 -7.85 13.97 7.84
C LEU A 37 -6.33 13.74 7.81
N ARG A 38 -5.54 14.66 8.38
CA ARG A 38 -4.08 14.49 8.49
C ARG A 38 -3.71 13.28 9.33
N GLN A 39 -4.38 13.07 10.46
CA GLN A 39 -4.13 11.93 11.32
C GLN A 39 -4.53 10.62 10.63
N GLN A 40 -5.68 10.59 9.97
CA GLN A 40 -6.12 9.41 9.23
C GLN A 40 -5.20 9.11 8.04
N GLY A 41 -4.70 10.14 7.35
CA GLY A 41 -3.70 9.98 6.30
C GLY A 41 -2.42 9.32 6.82
N LYS A 42 -1.93 9.69 8.00
CA LYS A 42 -0.78 9.00 8.63
C LYS A 42 -1.06 7.53 8.90
N LEU A 43 -2.25 7.21 9.43
CA LEU A 43 -2.65 5.82 9.67
C LEU A 43 -2.75 5.00 8.37
N MET A 44 -3.18 5.62 7.27
CA MET A 44 -3.16 4.98 5.95
C MET A 44 -1.73 4.72 5.47
N GLN A 45 -0.81 5.67 5.63
CA GLN A 45 0.61 5.45 5.31
C GLN A 45 1.21 4.31 6.11
N ASP A 46 0.97 4.27 7.42
CA ASP A 46 1.47 3.20 8.29
C ASP A 46 0.91 1.83 7.86
N SER A 47 -0.37 1.78 7.52
CA SER A 47 -1.04 0.56 7.05
C SER A 47 -0.45 0.07 5.72
N VAL A 48 -0.25 0.98 4.76
CA VAL A 48 0.40 0.67 3.48
C VAL A 48 1.83 0.19 3.71
N LYS A 49 2.61 0.85 4.58
CA LYS A 49 3.97 0.44 4.92
C LYS A 49 4.01 -0.98 5.50
N VAL A 50 3.11 -1.31 6.43
CA VAL A 50 3.00 -2.66 6.99
C VAL A 50 2.69 -3.70 5.91
N LEU A 51 1.77 -3.40 4.99
CA LEU A 51 1.44 -4.32 3.89
C LEU A 51 2.61 -4.49 2.91
N MET A 52 3.31 -3.40 2.57
CA MET A 52 4.51 -3.42 1.73
C MET A 52 5.64 -4.20 2.39
N ASN A 53 5.86 -4.05 3.71
CA ASN A 53 6.90 -4.76 4.47
C ASN A 53 6.68 -6.28 4.56
N ILE A 54 5.45 -6.76 4.34
CA ILE A 54 5.15 -8.20 4.24
C ILE A 54 5.51 -8.71 2.83
N MET A 55 5.32 -7.88 1.81
CA MET A 55 5.62 -8.22 0.42
C MET A 55 7.11 -8.17 0.12
N PHE A 56 7.71 -7.07 0.54
CA PHE A 56 9.10 -6.70 0.35
C PHE A 56 9.70 -6.52 1.75
N ALA A 57 10.93 -6.94 1.98
CA ALA A 57 11.58 -6.67 3.25
C ALA A 57 11.60 -5.16 3.51
N ASP A 58 11.53 -4.75 4.78
CA ASP A 58 11.67 -3.34 5.16
C ASP A 58 12.97 -2.76 4.57
N GLU A 59 12.84 -1.79 3.67
CA GLU A 59 13.99 -1.10 3.06
C GLU A 59 14.65 -0.13 4.06
N ASP A 60 13.94 0.27 5.12
CA ASP A 60 14.43 1.20 6.13
C ASP A 60 15.40 0.50 7.10
N GLY A 61 16.65 0.31 6.66
CA GLY A 61 17.78 0.07 7.56
C GLY A 61 18.51 -1.26 7.39
N LYS A 62 18.22 -2.07 6.38
CA LYS A 62 19.01 -3.28 6.07
C LYS A 62 19.84 -3.09 4.81
N GLN A 63 21.09 -2.68 4.98
CA GLN A 63 22.10 -2.85 3.93
C GLN A 63 22.60 -4.31 3.95
N GLY A 64 22.31 -5.08 2.89
CA GLY A 64 22.80 -6.45 2.69
C GLY A 64 21.70 -7.42 2.23
N ILE A 65 22.08 -8.51 1.56
CA ILE A 65 21.18 -9.64 1.28
C ILE A 65 20.87 -10.31 2.62
N THR A 66 19.72 -10.01 3.20
CA THR A 66 19.18 -10.78 4.32
C THR A 66 18.02 -11.61 3.79
N ASP A 67 18.24 -12.90 3.55
CA ASP A 67 17.15 -13.83 3.28
C ASP A 67 16.21 -13.83 4.48
N ASN A 68 15.02 -13.24 4.33
CA ASN A 68 14.00 -13.29 5.36
C ASN A 68 12.93 -14.31 4.95
N PRO A 69 12.84 -15.46 5.63
CA PRO A 69 11.87 -16.51 5.29
C PRO A 69 10.42 -16.07 5.49
N ASP A 70 10.16 -14.91 6.10
CA ASP A 70 8.82 -14.36 6.29
C ASP A 70 8.40 -13.36 5.19
N VAL A 71 9.33 -12.91 4.33
CA VAL A 71 9.06 -11.98 3.24
C VAL A 71 8.60 -12.72 1.99
N LEU A 72 7.50 -12.28 1.38
CA LEU A 72 6.91 -12.97 0.23
C LEU A 72 7.80 -12.93 -1.03
N SER A 73 8.53 -11.85 -1.28
CA SER A 73 9.47 -11.78 -2.41
C SER A 73 10.60 -12.80 -2.30
N ASP A 74 11.15 -12.99 -1.09
CA ASP A 74 12.27 -13.90 -0.85
C ASP A 74 11.81 -15.36 -1.01
N GLN A 75 10.62 -15.68 -0.49
CA GLN A 75 9.98 -16.99 -0.70
C GLN A 75 9.71 -17.28 -2.18
N LEU A 76 9.24 -16.28 -2.94
CA LEU A 76 8.99 -16.42 -4.37
C LEU A 76 10.28 -16.65 -5.15
N ASN A 77 11.35 -15.91 -4.82
CA ASN A 77 12.67 -16.08 -5.42
C ASN A 77 13.26 -17.47 -5.11
N GLY A 78 13.16 -17.92 -3.85
CA GLY A 78 13.58 -19.26 -3.44
C GLY A 78 12.81 -20.35 -4.17
N LEU A 79 11.48 -20.19 -4.33
CA LEU A 79 10.66 -21.12 -5.10
C LEU A 79 11.04 -21.13 -6.58
N TYR A 80 11.26 -19.96 -7.19
CA TYR A 80 11.70 -19.86 -8.58
C TYR A 80 13.03 -20.57 -8.81
N ASN A 81 14.02 -20.32 -7.94
CA ASN A 81 15.30 -21.01 -7.98
C ASN A 81 15.10 -22.53 -7.85
N TYR A 82 14.33 -22.98 -6.85
CA TYR A 82 14.06 -24.40 -6.61
C TYR A 82 13.35 -25.10 -7.78
N LEU A 83 12.47 -24.41 -8.49
CA LEU A 83 11.79 -24.92 -9.68
C LEU A 83 12.71 -24.92 -10.91
N SER A 84 13.62 -23.95 -11.03
CA SER A 84 14.51 -23.80 -12.19
C SER A 84 15.60 -24.89 -12.29
N TYR A 85 15.91 -25.59 -11.19
CA TYR A 85 16.95 -26.62 -11.14
C TYR A 85 16.61 -27.94 -11.85
N SER A 86 15.35 -28.16 -12.28
CA SER A 86 14.95 -29.39 -12.97
C SER A 86 14.35 -29.09 -14.34
N PRO A 87 14.88 -29.67 -15.44
CA PRO A 87 14.25 -29.60 -16.76
C PRO A 87 13.01 -30.52 -16.89
N GLU A 88 12.73 -31.33 -15.87
CA GLU A 88 11.58 -32.25 -15.82
C GLU A 88 10.37 -31.62 -15.11
N ALA A 89 9.22 -32.31 -15.17
CA ALA A 89 8.02 -31.90 -14.45
C ALA A 89 8.29 -31.78 -12.93
N PRO A 90 7.60 -30.86 -12.21
CA PRO A 90 7.81 -30.67 -10.78
C PRO A 90 7.59 -31.96 -9.98
N ASN A 91 8.57 -32.31 -9.14
CA ASN A 91 8.43 -33.45 -8.23
C ASN A 91 7.52 -33.11 -7.02
N ALA A 92 7.20 -34.12 -6.20
CA ALA A 92 6.30 -33.96 -5.06
C ALA A 92 6.74 -32.85 -4.07
N ASN A 93 8.04 -32.66 -3.87
CA ASN A 93 8.56 -31.62 -2.98
C ASN A 93 8.39 -30.22 -3.58
N GLN A 94 8.65 -30.08 -4.89
CA GLN A 94 8.41 -28.84 -5.63
C GLN A 94 6.93 -28.47 -5.63
N MET A 95 6.03 -29.44 -5.84
CA MET A 95 4.59 -29.23 -5.73
C MET A 95 4.18 -28.79 -4.31
N LEU A 96 4.72 -29.41 -3.27
CA LEU A 96 4.44 -29.04 -1.88
C LEU A 96 4.90 -27.61 -1.57
N ALA A 97 6.10 -27.22 -2.02
CA ALA A 97 6.60 -25.86 -1.85
C ALA A 97 5.70 -24.82 -2.53
N MET A 98 5.21 -25.11 -3.75
CA MET A 98 4.23 -24.26 -4.42
C MET A 98 2.93 -24.14 -3.63
N GLN A 99 2.40 -25.23 -3.10
CA GLN A 99 1.17 -25.22 -2.30
C GLN A 99 1.32 -24.40 -1.01
N GLN A 100 2.45 -24.54 -0.32
CA GLN A 100 2.76 -23.75 0.88
C GLN A 100 2.83 -22.25 0.56
N PHE A 101 3.47 -21.87 -0.54
CA PHE A 101 3.51 -20.47 -0.98
C PHE A 101 2.11 -19.93 -1.29
N ILE A 102 1.29 -20.70 -2.04
CA ILE A 102 -0.09 -20.31 -2.35
C ILE A 102 -0.93 -20.15 -1.08
N ALA A 103 -0.76 -21.05 -0.09
CA ALA A 103 -1.46 -20.98 1.18
C ALA A 103 -1.11 -19.72 2.00
N LYS A 104 0.08 -19.13 1.81
CA LYS A 104 0.49 -17.85 2.41
C LYS A 104 0.01 -16.64 1.61
N VAL A 105 0.12 -16.67 0.29
CA VAL A 105 -0.23 -15.52 -0.57
C VAL A 105 -1.73 -15.26 -0.60
N LYS A 106 -2.55 -16.32 -0.65
CA LYS A 106 -4.01 -16.19 -0.72
C LYS A 106 -4.63 -15.36 0.43
N PRO A 107 -4.35 -15.64 1.72
CA PRO A 107 -4.87 -14.82 2.82
C PRO A 107 -4.28 -13.41 2.83
N PHE A 108 -3.04 -13.24 2.35
CA PHE A 108 -2.42 -11.91 2.24
C PHE A 108 -3.12 -11.02 1.19
N ILE A 109 -3.42 -11.55 0.00
CA ILE A 109 -4.23 -10.84 -1.01
C ILE A 109 -5.61 -10.50 -0.44
N ALA A 110 -6.26 -11.42 0.29
CA ALA A 110 -7.54 -11.15 0.93
C ALA A 110 -7.45 -10.00 1.94
N ARG A 111 -6.34 -9.89 2.69
CA ARG A 111 -6.09 -8.78 3.61
C ARG A 111 -5.95 -7.44 2.88
N ILE A 112 -5.24 -7.39 1.75
CA ILE A 112 -5.13 -6.18 0.92
C ILE A 112 -6.49 -5.76 0.37
N ASN A 113 -7.28 -6.71 -0.14
CA ASN A 113 -8.62 -6.43 -0.64
C ASN A 113 -9.51 -5.85 0.47
N ARG A 114 -9.39 -6.38 1.69
CA ARG A 114 -10.10 -5.86 2.86
C ARG A 114 -9.68 -4.43 3.22
N PHE A 115 -8.37 -4.15 3.23
CA PHE A 115 -7.85 -2.80 3.45
C PHE A 115 -8.47 -1.79 2.46
N PHE A 116 -8.54 -2.13 1.17
CA PHE A 116 -9.12 -1.25 0.16
C PHE A 116 -10.65 -1.11 0.27
N ALA A 117 -11.35 -2.18 0.65
CA ALA A 117 -12.80 -2.18 0.78
C ALA A 117 -13.31 -1.48 2.06
N GLU A 118 -12.50 -1.47 3.12
CA GLU A 118 -12.88 -0.93 4.43
C GLU A 118 -12.08 0.35 4.72
N ASP A 119 -10.84 0.22 5.18
CA ASP A 119 -10.03 1.32 5.71
C ASP A 119 -9.82 2.46 4.69
N TRP A 120 -9.45 2.09 3.46
CA TRP A 120 -9.26 3.05 2.38
C TRP A 120 -10.56 3.74 1.95
N GLN A 121 -11.66 2.99 1.91
CA GLN A 121 -12.97 3.53 1.56
C GLN A 121 -13.41 4.57 2.59
N ALA A 122 -13.27 4.27 3.87
CA ALA A 122 -13.59 5.21 4.95
C ALA A 122 -12.71 6.47 4.89
N TYR A 123 -11.42 6.33 4.60
CA TYR A 123 -10.53 7.48 4.42
C TYR A 123 -10.94 8.36 3.23
N ARG A 124 -11.31 7.74 2.11
CA ARG A 124 -11.78 8.45 0.91
C ARG A 124 -13.04 9.27 1.20
N GLU A 125 -14.02 8.68 1.87
CA GLU A 125 -15.27 9.36 2.25
C GLU A 125 -14.99 10.56 3.15
N LEU A 126 -14.05 10.43 4.11
CA LEU A 126 -13.62 11.54 4.94
C LEU A 126 -12.95 12.66 4.12
N ALA A 127 -12.08 12.30 3.17
CA ALA A 127 -11.40 13.25 2.31
C ALA A 127 -12.38 14.02 1.41
N GLU A 128 -13.35 13.31 0.81
CA GLU A 128 -14.37 13.88 -0.07
C GLU A 128 -15.37 14.77 0.68
N ALA A 129 -15.68 14.44 1.94
CA ALA A 129 -16.56 15.25 2.78
C ALA A 129 -15.92 16.55 3.24
N THR A 130 -14.60 16.68 3.14
CA THR A 130 -13.92 17.88 3.59
C THR A 130 -13.94 18.93 2.47
N GLU A 131 -14.82 19.93 2.59
CA GLU A 131 -14.92 21.08 1.68
C GLU A 131 -13.66 21.96 1.75
N TRP A 132 -12.55 21.51 1.18
CA TRP A 132 -11.40 22.37 0.97
C TRP A 132 -11.57 23.08 -0.35
N SER A 133 -12.14 24.28 -0.30
CA SER A 133 -12.03 25.22 -1.41
C SER A 133 -10.57 25.65 -1.54
N PRO A 134 -9.84 25.27 -2.61
CA PRO A 134 -8.49 25.77 -2.85
C PRO A 134 -8.48 27.26 -3.26
N PHE A 135 -9.65 27.89 -3.40
CA PHE A 135 -9.80 29.30 -3.67
C PHE A 135 -10.16 30.02 -2.36
N GLU A 136 -9.28 30.94 -1.93
CA GLU A 136 -9.73 32.02 -1.06
C GLU A 136 -10.85 32.79 -1.79
N ASP A 137 -11.89 33.20 -1.05
CA ASP A 137 -12.94 34.07 -1.59
C ASP A 137 -12.29 35.29 -2.26
N VAL A 138 -12.44 35.39 -3.58
CA VAL A 138 -12.00 36.57 -4.33
C VAL A 138 -12.90 37.73 -3.91
N LYS A 139 -12.39 38.62 -3.06
CA LYS A 139 -13.09 39.87 -2.75
C LYS A 139 -13.32 40.64 -4.05
N PRO A 140 -14.57 41.03 -4.37
CA PRO A 140 -14.83 41.88 -5.53
C PRO A 140 -14.02 43.17 -5.42
N ILE A 141 -13.31 43.53 -6.49
CA ILE A 141 -12.72 44.86 -6.61
C ILE A 141 -13.88 45.83 -6.80
N GLY A 142 -14.14 46.66 -5.79
CA GLY A 142 -15.10 47.76 -5.91
C GLY A 142 -14.62 48.72 -6.99
N VAL A 143 -15.48 49.00 -7.97
CA VAL A 143 -15.28 50.12 -8.87
C VAL A 143 -16.00 51.29 -8.23
N ASP A 144 -15.24 52.22 -7.66
CA ASP A 144 -15.77 53.55 -7.34
C ASP A 144 -15.91 54.30 -8.66
N GLU A 145 -17.14 54.47 -9.16
CA GLU A 145 -17.63 55.62 -9.95
C GLU A 145 -19.14 55.79 -9.78
#